data_AF-A0A7S9WT52-F1
#
_entry.id   AF-A0A7S9WT52-F1
#
_cell.length_a   1.000
_cell.length_b   1.000
_cell.length_c   1.000
_cell.angle_alpha   90.00
_cell.angle_beta   90.00
_cell.angle_gamma   90.00
#
_symmetry.space_group_name_H-M   'P 1'
#
loop_
_entity.id
_entity.type
_entity.pdbx_description
1 polymer ?
#
loop_
_entity_poly.entity_id
_entity_poly.type
_entity_poly.pdbx_seq_one_letter_code
_entity_poly.pdbx_strand_id
1 'polypeptide(L)'
;MTDIVKDEPLSIEILESMSQSKLEELAREKAREIFLNIHNANEKIKQAKELSAKANKIETDGTDIKNFLSAGYLGKSREDKLSDRLNLTNKAQISQNEAIFELSKIVQESIKFTQLTSKFSSSLQQAMSFLFTNGLKDTNGNITKLSDESARAFCDILDAADKFAASQARLDDKIDQIYSHLDKKHQIDEEQSQIIQSNSNKISELLLHMDKKGQLDQEQEKLIAKNAQAIMANTEILRNLQTRKDTKIYIIAIASLLLSVISIVLHFIR
;
A
#
# COMPACT_ATOMS: atom_id res chain seq x y z
N MET A 1 39.15 23.58 5.55
CA MET A 1 39.20 22.73 6.75
C MET A 1 37.94 23.00 7.56
N THR A 2 36.99 22.09 7.47
CA THR A 2 35.92 21.87 8.43
C THR A 2 35.82 20.37 8.50
N ASP A 3 36.26 19.82 9.62
CA ASP A 3 36.20 18.40 9.93
C ASP A 3 34.78 17.90 9.67
N ILE A 4 34.64 17.01 8.69
CA ILE A 4 33.46 16.15 8.61
C ILE A 4 33.62 15.21 9.80
N VAL A 5 32.92 15.56 10.88
CA VAL A 5 32.92 14.90 12.17
C VAL A 5 32.70 13.40 11.94
N LYS A 6 33.70 12.61 12.32
CA LYS A 6 33.83 11.17 12.05
C LYS A 6 32.69 10.27 12.57
N ASP A 7 31.70 10.83 13.29
CA ASP A 7 30.67 10.06 13.99
C ASP A 7 29.24 10.63 13.88
N GLU A 8 28.99 11.64 13.04
CA GLU A 8 27.62 12.13 12.84
C GLU A 8 26.85 11.20 11.87
N PRO A 9 25.65 10.72 12.21
CA PRO A 9 24.88 9.85 11.32
C PRO A 9 24.54 10.61 10.04
N LEU A 10 25.16 10.20 8.93
CA LEU A 10 24.92 10.75 7.60
C LEU A 10 23.41 10.69 7.28
N SER A 11 22.73 11.83 7.23
CA SER A 11 21.30 11.91 6.91
C SER A 11 21.09 12.28 5.44
N ILE A 12 19.91 11.91 4.91
CA ILE A 12 19.51 12.20 3.52
C ILE A 12 19.52 13.72 3.27
N GLU A 13 18.97 14.51 4.20
CA GLU A 13 18.87 15.97 4.11
C GLU A 13 20.25 16.66 4.05
N ILE A 14 21.22 16.14 4.79
CA ILE A 14 22.60 16.66 4.74
C ILE A 14 23.22 16.38 3.36
N LEU A 15 22.99 15.20 2.79
CA LEU A 15 23.54 14.83 1.49
C LEU A 15 22.87 15.58 0.34
N GLU A 16 21.57 15.83 0.40
CA GLU A 16 20.84 16.58 -0.63
C GLU A 16 21.23 18.07 -0.67
N SER A 17 21.63 18.63 0.47
CA SER A 17 22.09 20.02 0.57
C SER A 17 23.58 20.22 0.21
N MET A 18 24.34 19.14 0.03
CA MET A 18 25.75 19.22 -0.38
C MET A 18 25.90 19.55 -1.86
N SER A 19 26.95 20.31 -2.20
CA SER A 19 27.35 20.49 -3.59
C SER A 19 27.94 19.21 -4.17
N GLN A 20 27.85 19.05 -5.50
CA GLN A 20 28.36 17.88 -6.21
C GLN A 20 29.83 17.57 -5.87
N SER A 21 30.70 18.60 -5.81
CA SER A 21 32.10 18.43 -5.44
C SER A 21 32.31 17.87 -4.03
N LYS A 22 31.46 18.25 -3.06
CA LYS A 22 31.55 17.74 -1.67
C LYS A 22 31.05 16.30 -1.60
N LEU A 23 29.99 15.98 -2.34
CA LEU A 23 29.49 14.61 -2.46
C LEU A 23 30.54 13.67 -3.05
N GLU A 24 31.23 14.11 -4.10
CA GLU A 24 32.32 13.34 -4.71
C GLU A 24 33.53 13.16 -3.78
N GLU A 25 33.86 14.17 -2.98
CA GLU A 25 34.93 14.07 -1.98
C GLU A 25 34.59 13.04 -0.89
N LEU A 26 33.39 13.14 -0.33
CA LEU A 26 32.89 12.20 0.67
C LEU A 26 32.78 10.77 0.10
N ALA A 27 32.30 10.64 -1.14
CA ALA A 27 32.24 9.38 -1.86
C ALA A 27 33.63 8.76 -2.03
N ARG A 28 34.66 9.54 -2.37
CA ARG A 28 36.04 9.08 -2.46
C ARG A 28 36.60 8.64 -1.11
N GLU A 29 36.30 9.37 -0.04
CA GLU A 29 36.72 9.02 1.32
C GLU A 29 36.11 7.69 1.76
N LYS A 30 34.79 7.53 1.60
CA LYS A 30 34.08 6.28 1.94
C LYS A 30 34.51 5.12 1.06
N ALA A 31 34.74 5.35 -0.23
CA ALA A 31 35.29 4.35 -1.11
C ALA A 31 36.66 3.84 -0.64
N ARG A 32 37.53 4.75 -0.18
CA ARG A 32 38.84 4.41 0.38
C ARG A 32 38.73 3.63 1.68
N GLU A 33 37.84 4.03 2.59
CA GLU A 33 37.59 3.32 3.84
C GLU A 33 37.15 1.87 3.57
N ILE A 34 36.19 1.69 2.66
CA ILE A 34 35.70 0.37 2.25
C ILE A 34 36.84 -0.45 1.63
N PHE A 35 37.62 0.13 0.71
CA PHE A 35 38.76 -0.54 0.09
C PHE A 35 39.74 -1.11 1.13
N LEU A 36 40.11 -0.29 2.13
CA LEU A 36 41.02 -0.69 3.19
C LEU A 36 40.44 -1.80 4.05
N ASN A 37 39.15 -1.73 4.38
CA ASN A 37 38.47 -2.77 5.15
C ASN A 37 38.43 -4.11 4.38
N ILE A 38 38.16 -4.09 3.06
CA ILE A 38 38.21 -5.30 2.22
C ILE A 38 39.63 -5.87 2.19
N HIS A 39 40.63 -5.01 2.04
CA HIS A 39 42.03 -5.43 2.02
C HIS A 39 42.42 -6.11 3.35
N ASN A 40 42.06 -5.51 4.49
CA ASN A 40 42.33 -6.07 5.81
C ASN A 40 41.63 -7.42 6.02
N ALA A 41 40.35 -7.54 5.62
CA ALA A 41 39.62 -8.79 5.68
C ALA A 41 40.28 -9.89 4.82
N ASN A 42 40.78 -9.53 3.63
CA ASN A 42 41.52 -10.45 2.76
C ASN A 42 42.83 -10.94 3.40
N GLU A 43 43.59 -10.05 4.04
CA GLU A 43 44.83 -10.43 4.73
C GLU A 43 44.53 -11.37 5.91
N LYS A 44 43.45 -11.13 6.66
CA LYS A 44 42.97 -12.06 7.71
C LYS A 44 42.60 -13.42 7.13
N ILE A 45 41.88 -13.47 6.01
CA ILE A 45 41.55 -14.74 5.33
C ILE A 45 42.81 -15.48 4.88
N LYS A 46 43.81 -14.76 4.37
CA LYS A 46 45.09 -15.34 3.96
C LYS A 46 45.85 -15.92 5.16
N GLN A 47 45.93 -15.18 6.27
CA GLN A 47 46.52 -15.66 7.52
C GLN A 47 45.79 -16.90 8.06
N ALA A 48 44.45 -16.90 8.05
CA ALA A 48 43.65 -18.05 8.44
C ALA A 48 43.96 -19.29 7.59
N LYS A 49 44.07 -19.14 6.26
CA LYS A 49 44.46 -20.23 5.35
C LYS A 49 45.87 -20.75 5.65
N GLU A 50 46.83 -19.87 5.90
CA GLU A 50 48.21 -20.27 6.26
C GLU A 50 48.27 -21.01 7.60
N LEU A 51 47.53 -20.53 8.62
CA LEU A 51 47.42 -21.19 9.92
C LEU A 51 46.77 -22.57 9.81
N SER A 52 45.71 -22.70 9.02
CA SER A 52 45.04 -23.97 8.76
C SER A 52 45.97 -24.96 8.00
N ALA A 53 46.70 -24.48 7.00
CA ALA A 53 47.71 -25.28 6.30
C ALA A 53 48.85 -25.74 7.23
N LYS A 54 49.30 -24.87 8.14
CA LYS A 54 50.28 -25.23 9.17
C LYS A 54 49.72 -26.28 10.14
N ALA A 55 48.47 -26.14 10.58
CA ALA A 55 47.80 -27.12 11.44
C ALA A 55 47.69 -28.50 10.76
N ASN A 56 47.36 -28.53 9.47
CA ASN A 56 47.22 -29.78 8.70
C ASN A 56 48.54 -30.50 8.42
N LYS A 57 49.68 -29.79 8.49
CA LYS A 57 51.02 -30.38 8.40
C LYS A 57 51.51 -31.01 9.72
N ILE A 58 50.80 -30.80 10.83
CA ILE A 58 51.14 -31.43 12.10
C ILE A 58 50.60 -32.86 12.10
N GLU A 59 51.51 -33.82 11.90
CA GLU A 59 51.22 -35.25 12.07
C GLU A 59 50.98 -35.56 13.55
N THR A 60 49.73 -35.85 13.87
CA THR A 60 49.26 -36.29 15.19
C THR A 60 49.30 -37.81 15.37
N ASP A 61 49.68 -38.53 14.30
CA ASP A 61 49.58 -39.97 14.18
C ASP A 61 50.98 -40.57 14.36
N GLY A 62 51.45 -40.57 15.60
CA GLY A 62 52.77 -41.10 15.98
C GLY A 62 52.77 -41.62 17.41
N THR A 63 53.60 -42.62 17.68
CA THR A 63 53.79 -43.21 19.01
C THR A 63 54.73 -42.35 19.85
N ASP A 64 54.36 -42.08 21.11
CA ASP A 64 55.13 -41.27 22.08
C ASP A 64 56.42 -41.94 22.57
N ILE A 65 56.79 -43.09 22.00
CA ILE A 65 57.91 -43.93 22.44
C ILE A 65 59.23 -43.14 22.48
N LYS A 66 59.50 -42.26 21.50
CA LYS A 66 60.72 -41.42 21.50
C LYS A 66 60.71 -40.34 22.58
N ASN A 67 59.58 -39.68 22.82
CA ASN A 67 59.46 -38.66 23.86
C ASN A 67 59.58 -39.33 25.25
N PHE A 68 58.85 -40.43 25.46
CA PHE A 68 58.88 -41.23 26.68
C PHE A 68 60.29 -41.75 27.01
N LEU A 69 61.00 -42.33 26.04
CA LEU A 69 62.38 -42.83 26.24
C LEU A 69 63.41 -41.73 26.50
N SER A 70 63.12 -40.50 26.07
CA SER A 70 64.00 -39.35 26.29
C SER A 70 63.64 -38.52 27.52
N ALA A 71 62.66 -38.95 28.34
CA ALA A 71 62.11 -38.17 29.45
C ALA A 71 61.70 -36.73 29.04
N GLY A 72 61.16 -36.58 27.82
CA GLY A 72 60.75 -35.28 27.28
C GLY A 72 61.86 -34.44 26.63
N TYR A 73 63.10 -34.92 26.58
CA TYR A 73 64.23 -34.16 26.01
C TYR A 73 64.29 -34.20 24.47
N LEU A 74 63.69 -35.20 23.82
CA LEU A 74 63.67 -35.36 22.36
C LEU A 74 62.24 -35.39 21.81
N GLY A 75 61.78 -34.23 21.34
CA GLY A 75 60.57 -34.05 20.55
C GLY A 75 59.29 -33.80 21.35
N LYS A 76 58.29 -33.14 20.75
CA LYS A 76 56.98 -32.87 21.36
C LYS A 76 56.15 -34.14 21.52
N SER A 77 55.40 -34.24 22.62
CA SER A 77 54.48 -35.36 22.84
C SER A 77 53.30 -35.30 21.86
N ARG A 78 52.58 -36.41 21.70
CA ARG A 78 51.34 -36.44 20.90
C ARG A 78 50.32 -35.44 21.41
N GLU A 79 50.21 -35.28 22.72
CA GLU A 79 49.32 -34.31 23.35
C GLU A 79 49.76 -32.87 23.08
N ASP A 80 51.06 -32.58 23.10
CA ASP A 80 51.59 -31.26 22.70
C ASP A 80 51.35 -30.96 21.22
N LYS A 81 51.54 -31.96 20.34
CA LYS A 81 51.26 -31.81 18.90
C LYS A 81 49.77 -31.61 18.63
N LEU A 82 48.90 -32.32 19.36
CA LEU A 82 47.47 -32.13 19.28
C LEU A 82 47.06 -30.74 19.77
N SER A 83 47.64 -30.29 20.89
CA SER A 83 47.43 -28.95 21.45
C SER A 83 47.90 -27.85 20.48
N ASP A 84 49.07 -28.00 19.86
CA ASP A 84 49.58 -27.09 18.83
C ASP A 84 48.65 -27.03 17.62
N ARG A 85 48.18 -28.20 17.14
CA ARG A 85 47.24 -28.30 16.02
C ARG A 85 45.91 -27.63 16.34
N LEU A 86 45.36 -27.87 17.54
CA LEU A 86 44.14 -27.23 18.03
C LEU A 86 44.30 -25.71 18.16
N ASN A 87 45.42 -25.25 18.73
CA ASN A 87 45.72 -23.82 18.85
C ASN A 87 45.82 -23.12 17.49
N LEU A 88 46.49 -23.73 16.52
CA LEU A 88 46.57 -23.19 15.15
C LEU A 88 45.20 -23.19 14.47
N THR A 89 44.40 -24.23 14.67
CA THR A 89 43.04 -24.32 14.13
C THR A 89 42.14 -23.24 14.74
N ASN A 90 42.19 -23.05 16.06
CA ASN A 90 41.45 -22.00 16.76
C ASN A 90 41.87 -20.60 16.28
N LYS A 91 43.17 -20.33 16.13
CA LYS A 91 43.64 -19.04 15.58
C LYS A 91 43.17 -18.82 14.14
N ALA A 92 43.15 -19.87 13.32
CA ALA A 92 42.61 -19.79 11.96
C ALA A 92 41.12 -19.45 11.97
N GLN A 93 40.32 -20.12 12.82
CA GLN A 93 38.88 -19.85 12.96
C GLN A 93 38.59 -18.44 13.49
N ILE A 94 39.32 -17.98 14.51
CA ILE A 94 39.18 -16.60 15.03
C ILE A 94 39.44 -15.58 13.91
N SER A 95 40.56 -15.73 13.20
CA SER A 95 40.93 -14.83 12.10
C SER A 95 39.90 -14.85 10.95
N GLN A 96 39.33 -16.02 10.65
CA GLN A 96 38.27 -16.15 9.66
C GLN A 96 36.96 -15.47 10.11
N ASN A 97 36.56 -15.65 11.38
CA ASN A 97 35.35 -15.02 11.93
C ASN A 97 35.47 -13.49 11.96
N GLU A 98 36.64 -12.96 12.31
CA GLU A 98 36.90 -11.52 12.24
C GLU A 98 36.76 -10.97 10.80
N ALA A 99 37.28 -11.70 9.80
CA ALA A 99 37.14 -11.30 8.41
C ALA A 99 35.67 -11.31 7.95
N ILE A 100 34.89 -12.32 8.36
CA ILE A 100 33.44 -12.38 8.07
C ILE A 100 32.70 -11.20 8.71
N PHE A 101 33.06 -10.84 9.95
CA PHE A 101 32.47 -9.70 10.63
C PHE A 101 32.77 -8.38 9.91
N GLU A 102 34.02 -8.15 9.49
CA GLU A 102 34.41 -6.97 8.72
C GLU A 102 33.67 -6.90 7.38
N LEU A 103 33.58 -8.01 6.64
CA LEU A 103 32.82 -8.09 5.39
C LEU A 103 31.33 -7.80 5.60
N SER A 104 30.74 -8.31 6.68
CA SER A 104 29.34 -8.06 7.03
C SER A 104 29.08 -6.58 7.31
N LYS A 105 30.01 -5.92 8.03
CA LYS A 105 29.94 -4.48 8.28
C LYS A 105 30.01 -3.68 6.97
N ILE A 106 30.90 -4.05 6.06
CA ILE A 106 31.03 -3.38 4.76
C ILE A 106 29.74 -3.52 3.95
N VAL A 107 29.10 -4.71 3.92
CA VAL A 107 27.82 -4.92 3.24
C VAL A 107 26.75 -4.00 3.82
N GLN A 108 26.64 -3.92 5.15
CA GLN A 108 25.66 -3.05 5.81
C GLN A 108 25.91 -1.57 5.52
N GLU A 109 27.16 -1.11 5.54
CA GLU A 109 27.51 0.27 5.20
C GLU A 109 27.21 0.58 3.73
N SER A 110 27.49 -0.36 2.82
CA SER A 110 27.19 -0.22 1.40
C SER A 110 25.69 -0.07 1.15
N ILE A 111 24.86 -0.88 1.80
CA ILE A 111 23.39 -0.76 1.73
C ILE A 111 22.92 0.58 2.29
N LYS A 112 23.47 1.02 3.43
CA LYS A 112 23.13 2.33 4.00
C LYS A 112 23.46 3.45 3.01
N PHE A 113 24.64 3.43 2.39
CA PHE A 113 25.05 4.48 1.46
C PHE A 113 24.23 4.51 0.17
N THR A 114 23.84 3.34 -0.37
CA THR A 114 22.97 3.29 -1.56
C THR A 114 21.54 3.76 -1.27
N GLN A 115 21.09 3.68 -0.02
CA GLN A 115 19.77 4.16 0.42
C GLN A 115 19.69 5.67 0.64
N LEU A 116 20.83 6.39 0.73
CA LEU A 116 20.82 7.79 1.13
C LEU A 116 20.40 8.75 0.00
N THR A 117 21.11 8.76 -1.14
CA THR A 117 20.68 9.51 -2.34
C THR A 117 21.25 8.87 -3.61
N SER A 118 20.55 8.99 -4.74
CA SER A 118 21.03 8.45 -6.02
C SER A 118 22.34 9.10 -6.49
N LYS A 119 22.51 10.40 -6.22
CA LYS A 119 23.72 11.17 -6.56
C LYS A 119 24.96 10.70 -5.78
N PHE A 120 24.79 10.48 -4.47
CA PHE A 120 25.87 9.96 -3.62
C PHE A 120 26.22 8.52 -4.00
N SER A 121 25.20 7.66 -4.21
CA SER A 121 25.37 6.28 -4.65
C SER A 121 26.21 6.17 -5.93
N SER A 122 25.86 6.96 -6.95
CA SER A 122 26.60 6.98 -8.22
C SER A 122 28.05 7.45 -8.05
N SER A 123 28.27 8.51 -7.25
CA SER A 123 29.61 9.03 -6.98
C SER A 123 30.47 8.01 -6.21
N LEU A 124 29.88 7.31 -5.23
CA LEU A 124 30.53 6.25 -4.47
C LEU A 124 30.91 5.07 -5.37
N GLN A 125 30.00 4.65 -6.24
CA GLN A 125 30.25 3.56 -7.18
C GLN A 125 31.39 3.89 -8.16
N GLN A 126 31.43 5.12 -8.68
CA GLN A 126 32.52 5.58 -9.55
C GLN A 126 33.86 5.60 -8.81
N ALA A 127 33.90 6.16 -7.60
CA ALA A 127 35.10 6.19 -6.77
C ALA A 127 35.60 4.77 -6.44
N MET A 128 34.68 3.85 -6.16
CA MET A 128 34.99 2.45 -5.89
C MET A 128 35.52 1.72 -7.12
N SER A 129 34.85 1.85 -8.27
CA SER A 129 35.30 1.27 -9.53
C SER A 129 36.71 1.74 -9.91
N PHE A 130 36.98 3.04 -9.69
CA PHE A 130 38.31 3.60 -9.88
C PHE A 130 39.35 2.97 -8.94
N LEU A 131 39.07 2.90 -7.63
CA LEU A 131 39.99 2.32 -6.65
C LEU A 131 40.24 0.83 -6.87
N PHE A 132 39.25 0.07 -7.29
CA PHE A 132 39.40 -1.36 -7.54
C PHE A 132 40.20 -1.67 -8.80
N THR A 133 40.07 -0.83 -9.82
CA THR A 133 40.85 -0.98 -11.06
C THR A 133 42.30 -0.52 -10.87
N ASN A 134 42.48 0.63 -10.23
CA ASN A 134 43.78 1.31 -10.16
C ASN A 134 44.57 0.96 -8.89
N GLY A 135 43.90 0.47 -7.85
CA GLY A 135 44.47 0.26 -6.53
C GLY A 135 44.58 1.55 -5.71
N LEU A 136 44.96 1.37 -4.45
CA LEU A 136 45.23 2.47 -3.52
C LEU A 136 46.73 2.77 -3.50
N LYS A 137 47.10 3.99 -3.87
CA LYS A 137 48.49 4.45 -3.78
C LYS A 137 48.81 4.93 -2.35
N ASP A 138 49.90 4.42 -1.77
CA ASP A 138 50.41 4.85 -0.47
C ASP A 138 51.29 6.13 -0.59
N THR A 139 51.73 6.67 0.54
CA THR A 139 52.61 7.85 0.60
C THR A 139 54.00 7.62 0.00
N ASN A 140 54.42 6.36 -0.13
CA ASN A 140 55.71 5.95 -0.68
C ASN A 140 55.62 5.64 -2.19
N GLY A 141 54.42 5.71 -2.76
CA GLY A 141 54.15 5.44 -4.16
C GLY A 141 53.82 3.97 -4.50
N ASN A 142 53.76 3.07 -3.51
CA ASN A 142 53.34 1.69 -3.74
C ASN A 142 51.83 1.63 -3.95
N ILE A 143 51.39 0.72 -4.82
CA ILE A 143 49.98 0.52 -5.13
C ILE A 143 49.51 -0.78 -4.51
N THR A 144 48.64 -0.68 -3.52
CA THR A 144 47.93 -1.83 -2.97
C THR A 144 46.73 -2.13 -3.86
N LYS A 145 46.64 -3.35 -4.39
CA LYS A 145 45.49 -3.82 -5.15
C LYS A 145 44.76 -4.92 -4.40
N LEU A 146 43.44 -4.95 -4.54
CA LEU A 146 42.65 -6.11 -4.15
C LEU A 146 42.89 -7.25 -5.16
N SER A 147 42.63 -8.49 -4.75
CA SER A 147 42.54 -9.60 -5.69
C SER A 147 41.34 -9.39 -6.63
N ASP A 148 41.45 -9.92 -7.85
CA ASP A 148 40.38 -9.84 -8.84
C ASP A 148 39.07 -10.47 -8.36
N GLU A 149 39.14 -11.55 -7.57
CA GLU A 149 37.97 -12.15 -6.93
C GLU A 149 37.28 -11.20 -5.95
N SER A 150 38.03 -10.54 -5.06
CA SER A 150 37.45 -9.65 -4.05
C SER A 150 36.90 -8.37 -4.66
N ALA A 151 37.57 -7.84 -5.69
CA ALA A 151 37.07 -6.70 -6.45
C ALA A 151 35.74 -7.04 -7.15
N ARG A 152 35.65 -8.21 -7.81
CA ARG A 152 34.41 -8.67 -8.46
C ARG A 152 33.27 -8.88 -7.46
N ALA A 153 33.52 -9.66 -6.40
CA ALA A 153 32.50 -9.96 -5.39
C ALA A 153 31.94 -8.68 -4.76
N PHE A 154 32.78 -7.66 -4.57
CA PHE A 154 32.33 -6.40 -4.03
C PHE A 154 31.51 -5.56 -5.02
N CYS A 155 31.94 -5.52 -6.30
CA CYS A 155 31.14 -4.89 -7.35
C CYS A 155 29.74 -5.52 -7.46
N ASP A 156 29.63 -6.84 -7.31
CA ASP A 156 28.34 -7.54 -7.32
C ASP A 156 27.45 -7.14 -6.13
N ILE A 157 28.03 -6.98 -4.93
CA ILE A 157 27.32 -6.50 -3.74
C ILE A 157 26.79 -5.08 -3.94
N LEU A 158 27.60 -4.19 -4.54
CA LEU A 158 27.18 -2.82 -4.84
C LEU A 158 26.05 -2.78 -5.88
N ASP A 159 26.16 -3.56 -6.96
CA ASP A 159 25.12 -3.67 -7.98
C ASP A 159 23.80 -4.21 -7.40
N ALA A 160 23.88 -5.20 -6.51
CA ALA A 160 22.72 -5.70 -5.77
C ALA A 160 22.10 -4.63 -4.86
N ALA A 161 22.94 -3.86 -4.16
CA ALA A 161 22.49 -2.77 -3.29
C ALA A 161 21.81 -1.63 -4.08
N ASP A 162 22.30 -1.31 -5.27
CA ASP A 162 21.70 -0.31 -6.17
C ASP A 162 20.34 -0.78 -6.73
N LYS A 163 20.27 -2.03 -7.19
CA LYS A 163 19.00 -2.66 -7.61
C LYS A 163 17.97 -2.71 -6.48
N PHE A 164 18.42 -2.96 -5.26
CA PHE A 164 17.57 -2.93 -4.07
C PHE A 164 17.03 -1.50 -3.81
N ALA A 165 17.90 -0.50 -3.81
CA ALA A 165 17.50 0.90 -3.64
C ALA A 165 16.51 1.37 -4.73
N ALA A 166 16.77 1.03 -6.00
CA ALA A 166 15.86 1.33 -7.11
C ALA A 166 14.50 0.62 -6.96
N SER A 167 14.49 -0.60 -6.43
CA SER A 167 13.26 -1.34 -6.15
C SER A 167 12.48 -0.70 -5.01
N GLN A 168 13.15 -0.21 -3.97
CA GLN A 168 12.54 0.52 -2.87
C GLN A 168 11.88 1.82 -3.35
N ALA A 169 12.57 2.62 -4.15
CA ALA A 169 12.00 3.86 -4.71
C ALA A 169 10.74 3.60 -5.56
N ARG A 170 10.71 2.49 -6.32
CA ARG A 170 9.51 2.07 -7.07
C ARG A 170 8.36 1.61 -6.16
N LEU A 171 8.68 1.04 -4.99
CA LEU A 171 7.66 0.67 -4.02
C LEU A 171 7.05 1.93 -3.38
N ASP A 172 7.87 2.92 -3.05
CA ASP A 172 7.40 4.19 -2.48
C ASP A 172 6.49 4.93 -3.48
N ASP A 173 6.86 5.02 -4.77
CA ASP A 173 6.00 5.59 -5.82
C ASP A 173 4.66 4.85 -5.95
N LYS A 174 4.66 3.52 -5.82
CA LYS A 174 3.40 2.74 -5.79
C LYS A 174 2.57 3.03 -4.56
N ILE A 175 3.20 3.21 -3.40
CA ILE A 175 2.51 3.56 -2.16
C ILE A 175 1.82 4.93 -2.32
N ASP A 176 2.52 5.92 -2.88
CA ASP A 176 1.95 7.25 -3.14
C ASP A 176 0.77 7.19 -4.12
N GLN A 177 0.89 6.38 -5.18
CA GLN A 177 -0.21 6.16 -6.12
C GLN A 177 -1.43 5.51 -5.44
N ILE A 178 -1.21 4.54 -4.55
CA ILE A 178 -2.28 3.89 -3.77
C ILE A 178 -2.98 4.92 -2.88
N TYR A 179 -2.23 5.76 -2.16
CA TYR A 179 -2.81 6.83 -1.34
C TYR A 179 -3.62 7.83 -2.19
N SER A 180 -3.10 8.27 -3.32
CA SER A 180 -3.84 9.16 -4.23
C SER A 180 -5.13 8.52 -4.76
N HIS A 181 -5.11 7.22 -5.06
CA HIS A 181 -6.31 6.51 -5.49
C HIS A 181 -7.33 6.36 -4.35
N LEU A 182 -6.86 6.12 -3.12
CA LEU A 182 -7.70 6.02 -1.94
C LEU A 182 -8.41 7.34 -1.64
N ASP A 183 -7.71 8.46 -1.72
CA ASP A 183 -8.29 9.80 -1.52
C ASP A 183 -9.37 10.11 -2.55
N LYS A 184 -9.12 9.81 -3.83
CA LYS A 184 -10.12 9.95 -4.90
C LYS A 184 -11.35 9.09 -4.63
N LYS A 185 -11.14 7.85 -4.16
CA LYS A 185 -12.25 6.96 -3.79
C LYS A 185 -13.08 7.55 -2.65
N HIS A 186 -12.43 8.08 -1.60
CA HIS A 186 -13.13 8.73 -0.49
C HIS A 186 -13.96 9.94 -0.95
N GLN A 187 -13.45 10.74 -1.88
CA GLN A 187 -14.22 11.86 -2.47
C GLN A 187 -15.46 11.36 -3.22
N ILE A 188 -15.31 10.31 -4.04
CA ILE A 188 -16.43 9.71 -4.78
C ILE A 188 -17.47 9.12 -3.81
N ASP A 189 -17.03 8.42 -2.76
CA ASP A 189 -17.92 7.83 -1.76
C ASP A 189 -18.73 8.92 -1.03
N GLU A 190 -18.11 10.06 -0.72
CA GLU A 190 -18.78 11.23 -0.11
C GLU A 190 -19.81 11.85 -1.06
N GLU A 191 -19.46 12.07 -2.34
CA GLU A 191 -20.40 12.57 -3.35
C GLU A 191 -21.59 11.62 -3.53
N GLN A 192 -21.35 10.32 -3.58
CA GLN A 192 -22.40 9.30 -3.68
C GLN A 192 -23.32 9.31 -2.45
N SER A 193 -22.74 9.44 -1.25
CA SER A 193 -23.49 9.55 0.00
C SER A 193 -24.45 10.74 -0.02
N GLN A 194 -23.99 11.90 -0.50
CA GLN A 194 -24.81 13.11 -0.64
C GLN A 194 -25.95 12.92 -1.67
N ILE A 195 -25.66 12.27 -2.81
CA ILE A 195 -26.67 11.96 -3.83
C ILE A 195 -27.73 11.00 -3.27
N ILE A 196 -27.32 9.95 -2.56
CA ILE A 196 -28.24 8.99 -1.92
C ILE A 196 -29.13 9.71 -0.91
N GLN A 197 -28.56 10.60 -0.08
CA GLN A 197 -29.33 11.38 0.88
C GLN A 197 -30.34 12.30 0.18
N SER A 198 -29.94 12.99 -0.89
CA SER A 198 -30.83 13.84 -1.69
C SER A 198 -31.99 13.03 -2.29
N ASN A 199 -31.71 11.85 -2.84
CA ASN A 199 -32.73 10.96 -3.40
C ASN A 199 -33.67 10.43 -2.32
N SER A 200 -33.15 10.07 -1.14
CA SER A 200 -33.95 9.65 0.01
C SER A 200 -34.95 10.72 0.44
N ASN A 201 -34.51 11.99 0.49
CA ASN A 201 -35.38 13.12 0.80
C ASN A 201 -36.49 13.29 -0.25
N LYS A 202 -36.15 13.20 -1.55
CA LYS A 202 -37.14 13.29 -2.65
C LYS A 202 -38.16 12.15 -2.61
N ILE A 203 -37.72 10.93 -2.28
CA ILE A 203 -38.63 9.78 -2.13
C ILE A 203 -39.60 10.03 -0.97
N SER A 204 -39.11 10.53 0.17
CA SER A 204 -39.94 10.89 1.31
C SER A 204 -41.00 11.94 0.95
N GLU A 205 -40.61 12.96 0.20
CA GLU A 205 -41.54 14.00 -0.29
C GLU A 205 -42.60 13.42 -1.25
N LEU A 206 -42.20 12.54 -2.17
CA LEU A 206 -43.14 11.85 -3.05
C LEU A 206 -44.16 11.01 -2.28
N LEU A 207 -43.72 10.32 -1.23
CA LEU A 207 -44.62 9.53 -0.37
C LEU A 207 -45.66 10.41 0.31
N LEU A 208 -45.28 11.60 0.80
CA LEU A 208 -46.22 12.57 1.38
C LEU A 208 -47.24 13.05 0.34
N HIS A 209 -46.78 13.35 -0.88
CA HIS A 209 -47.70 13.74 -1.96
C HIS A 209 -48.66 12.61 -2.36
N MET A 210 -48.19 11.36 -2.36
CA MET A 210 -49.04 10.20 -2.63
C MET A 210 -50.11 10.00 -1.56
N ASP A 211 -49.75 10.14 -0.28
CA ASP A 211 -50.71 10.06 0.82
C ASP A 211 -51.77 11.17 0.70
N LYS A 212 -51.33 12.41 0.43
CA LYS A 212 -52.26 13.53 0.24
C LYS A 212 -53.20 13.31 -0.94
N LYS A 213 -52.69 12.77 -2.05
CA LYS A 213 -53.51 12.40 -3.20
C LYS A 213 -54.55 11.33 -2.82
N GLY A 214 -54.15 10.29 -2.10
CA GLY A 214 -55.06 9.24 -1.63
C GLY A 214 -56.21 9.80 -0.76
N GLN A 215 -55.91 10.78 0.12
CA GLN A 215 -56.94 11.47 0.90
C GLN A 215 -57.92 12.26 0.01
N LEU A 216 -57.41 12.97 -1.00
CA LEU A 216 -58.23 13.73 -1.94
C LEU A 216 -59.12 12.81 -2.79
N ASP A 217 -58.59 11.68 -3.25
CA ASP A 217 -59.34 10.68 -4.02
C ASP A 217 -60.51 10.12 -3.18
N GLN A 218 -60.29 9.82 -1.89
CA GLN A 218 -61.37 9.41 -0.97
C GLN A 218 -62.42 10.51 -0.75
N GLU A 219 -62.01 11.77 -0.67
CA GLU A 219 -62.95 12.89 -0.52
C GLU A 219 -63.79 13.07 -1.79
N GLN A 220 -63.18 12.96 -2.96
CA GLN A 220 -63.89 13.00 -4.24
C GLN A 220 -64.89 11.86 -4.37
N GLU A 221 -64.54 10.64 -3.97
CA GLU A 221 -65.45 9.50 -4.00
C GLU A 221 -66.70 9.72 -3.13
N LYS A 222 -66.52 10.29 -1.92
CA LYS A 222 -67.64 10.68 -1.05
C LYS A 222 -68.54 11.73 -1.70
N LEU A 223 -67.95 12.73 -2.37
CA LEU A 223 -68.71 13.79 -3.05
C LEU A 223 -69.47 13.24 -4.26
N ILE A 224 -68.86 12.34 -5.04
CA ILE A 224 -69.50 11.66 -6.17
C ILE A 224 -70.70 10.84 -5.68
N ALA A 225 -70.54 10.06 -4.60
CA ALA A 225 -71.63 9.28 -4.01
C ALA A 225 -72.80 10.17 -3.55
N LYS A 226 -72.51 11.28 -2.87
CA LYS A 226 -73.53 12.27 -2.47
C LYS A 226 -74.26 12.87 -3.68
N ASN A 227 -73.51 13.26 -4.72
CA ASN A 227 -74.09 13.82 -5.93
C ASN A 227 -74.96 12.79 -6.67
N ALA A 228 -74.54 11.52 -6.73
CA ALA A 228 -75.33 10.45 -7.33
C ALA A 228 -76.67 10.27 -6.59
N GLN A 229 -76.66 10.28 -5.25
CA GLN A 229 -77.89 10.23 -4.43
C GLN A 229 -78.80 11.44 -4.70
N ALA A 230 -78.23 12.65 -4.77
CA ALA A 230 -79.00 13.86 -5.06
C ALA A 230 -79.63 13.82 -6.47
N ILE A 231 -78.90 13.30 -7.47
CA ILE A 231 -79.42 13.09 -8.83
C ILE A 231 -80.57 12.09 -8.82
N MET A 232 -80.46 10.98 -8.09
CA MET A 232 -81.54 10.00 -7.96
C MET A 232 -82.79 10.62 -7.34
N ALA A 233 -82.63 11.35 -6.23
CA ALA A 233 -83.74 12.04 -5.58
C ALA A 233 -84.41 13.06 -6.51
N ASN A 234 -83.63 13.88 -7.22
CA ASN A 234 -84.14 14.83 -8.21
C ASN A 234 -84.88 14.14 -9.36
N THR A 235 -84.37 13.00 -9.83
CA THR A 235 -85.00 12.19 -10.88
C THR A 235 -86.35 11.64 -10.43
N GLU A 236 -86.47 11.19 -9.19
CA GLU A 236 -87.73 10.72 -8.62
C GLU A 236 -88.76 11.85 -8.46
N ILE A 237 -88.32 13.02 -8.01
CA ILE A 237 -89.17 14.22 -7.94
C ILE A 237 -89.69 14.58 -9.34
N LEU A 238 -88.84 14.60 -10.36
CA LEU A 238 -89.25 14.86 -11.74
C LEU A 238 -90.28 13.84 -12.23
N ARG A 239 -90.08 12.55 -11.95
CA ARG A 239 -91.04 11.49 -12.30
C ARG A 239 -92.40 11.73 -11.63
N ASN A 240 -92.42 12.08 -10.35
CA ASN A 240 -93.64 12.36 -9.59
C ASN A 240 -94.37 13.62 -10.08
N LEU A 241 -93.64 14.65 -10.50
CA LEU A 241 -94.24 15.85 -11.10
C LEU A 241 -94.87 15.54 -12.46
N GLN A 242 -94.21 14.72 -13.27
CA GLN A 242 -94.71 14.29 -14.57
C GLN A 242 -96.00 13.47 -14.44
N THR A 243 -96.04 12.46 -13.55
CA THR A 243 -97.25 11.66 -13.31
C THR A 243 -98.41 12.52 -12.80
N ARG A 244 -98.16 13.45 -11.86
CA ARG A 244 -99.19 14.38 -11.38
C ARG A 244 -99.74 15.28 -12.48
N LYS A 245 -98.88 15.77 -13.38
CA LYS A 245 -99.31 16.57 -14.53
C LYS A 245 -100.24 15.75 -15.43
N ASP A 246 -99.86 14.50 -15.73
CA ASP A 246 -100.67 13.62 -16.56
C ASP A 246 -102.03 13.30 -15.90
N THR A 247 -102.04 13.02 -14.58
CA THR A 247 -103.30 12.81 -13.83
C THR A 247 -104.23 14.02 -13.88
N LYS A 248 -103.70 15.25 -13.73
CA LYS A 248 -104.51 16.47 -13.84
C LYS A 248 -105.14 16.62 -15.23
N ILE A 249 -104.41 16.28 -16.29
CA ILE A 249 -104.91 16.31 -17.67
C ILE A 249 -106.08 15.32 -17.85
N TYR A 250 -105.94 14.09 -17.33
CA TYR A 250 -107.03 13.10 -17.37
C TYR A 250 -108.28 13.55 -16.60
N ILE A 251 -108.13 14.17 -15.43
CA ILE A 251 -109.27 14.68 -14.65
C ILE A 251 -110.03 15.78 -15.42
N ILE A 252 -109.31 16.71 -16.04
CA ILE A 252 -109.93 17.79 -16.86
C ILE A 252 -110.65 17.19 -18.06
N ALA A 253 -110.06 16.19 -18.73
CA ALA A 253 -110.69 15.50 -19.85
C ALA A 253 -111.98 14.77 -19.43
N ILE A 254 -111.95 14.05 -18.30
CA ILE A 254 -113.12 13.35 -17.76
C ILE A 254 -114.21 14.35 -17.32
N ALA A 255 -113.84 15.43 -16.64
CA ALA A 255 -114.79 16.47 -16.23
C ALA A 255 -115.44 17.15 -17.45
N SER A 256 -114.66 17.41 -18.50
CA SER A 256 -115.16 17.94 -19.77
C SER A 256 -116.11 16.97 -20.48
N LEU A 257 -115.79 15.67 -20.45
CA LEU A 257 -116.64 14.62 -20.99
C LEU A 257 -117.98 14.53 -20.22
N LEU A 258 -117.93 14.56 -18.89
CA LEU A 258 -119.12 14.55 -18.03
C LEU A 258 -119.99 15.79 -18.25
N LEU A 259 -119.39 16.98 -18.37
CA LEU A 259 -120.09 18.21 -18.71
C LEU A 259 -120.76 18.14 -20.09
N SER A 260 -120.08 17.56 -21.08
CA SER A 260 -120.65 17.32 -22.41
C SER A 260 -121.87 16.39 -22.35
N VAL A 261 -121.80 15.29 -21.58
CA VAL A 261 -122.92 14.36 -21.42
C VAL A 261 -124.10 15.03 -20.72
N ILE A 262 -123.85 15.78 -19.64
CA ILE A 262 -124.89 16.54 -18.92
C ILE A 262 -125.54 17.57 -19.85
N SER A 263 -124.75 18.27 -20.67
CA SER A 263 -125.28 19.24 -21.64
C SER A 263 -126.19 18.58 -22.68
N ILE A 264 -125.87 17.37 -23.16
CA ILE A 264 -126.71 16.62 -24.10
C ILE A 264 -128.01 16.20 -23.43
N VAL A 265 -127.94 15.64 -22.22
CA VAL A 265 -129.13 15.20 -21.47
C VAL A 265 -130.06 16.39 -21.16
N LEU A 266 -129.51 17.54 -20.75
CA LEU A 266 -130.28 18.76 -20.53
C LEU A 266 -130.89 19.32 -21.82
N HIS A 267 -130.25 19.14 -22.98
CA HIS A 267 -130.79 19.57 -24.26
C HIS A 267 -132.05 18.77 -24.66
N PHE A 268 -132.15 17.51 -24.25
CA PHE A 268 -133.29 16.63 -24.53
C PHE A 268 -134.41 16.66 -23.47
N ILE A 269 -134.16 17.25 -22.29
CA ILE A 269 -135.15 17.38 -21.20
C ILE A 269 -135.88 18.76 -21.26
N ARG A 270 -135.46 19.65 -22.16
CA ARG A 270 -136.09 20.95 -22.41
C ARG A 270 -136.93 20.92 -23.68
#